data_AF-A0A8H8CHK3-F1
#
_entry.id   AF-A0A8H8CHK3-F1
#
_cell.length_a   1.000
_cell.length_b   1.000
_cell.length_c   1.000
_cell.angle_alpha   90.00
_cell.angle_beta   90.00
_cell.angle_gamma   90.00
#
_symmetry.space_group_name_H-M   'P 1'
#
loop_
_entity.id
_entity.type
_entity.pdbx_description
1 polymer ?
#
loop_
_entity_poly.entity_id
_entity_poly.type
_entity_poly.pdbx_seq_one_letter_code
_entity_poly.pdbx_strand_id
1 'polypeptide(L)'
;MSFLHWHWPILPLEVLGEIMVHVREDHQSTDTLRACALVNRSMREICQRLLFRDITVLYHLQTASEPDMAFTTPTTISIFDFDEYEGGCTTGARLHDNFLTRDGLPRIRSFVQKLSVRFSTEGSAISHRRRTFSLPAILKYLDRLKTIQFCRLDGIGSDHYNDIEFHPTTVKHLQDSMQALPPTITHIDTRAFAIFPISLLLRNVSSSARLRKLSSMRFDTAIPAGLVYKPLRVEHLEIGTCPPPARRAFELSSLRRLTIWSKPEFPIEVDAIMAIVEGSRLTLQSLELARYRCKSMSAELVTQLDLLVTSLVACEVPTFKIRSLTDDEN
;
A
#
# COMPACT_ATOMS: atom_id res chain seq x y z
N MET A 1 -53.07 30.82 -2.46
CA MET A 1 -51.77 30.61 -1.79
C MET A 1 -50.81 30.02 -2.79
N SER A 2 -49.97 30.86 -3.38
CA SER A 2 -48.88 30.44 -4.26
C SER A 2 -47.76 29.86 -3.41
N PHE A 3 -47.52 28.55 -3.54
CA PHE A 3 -46.28 27.97 -3.06
C PHE A 3 -45.15 28.62 -3.84
N LEU A 4 -44.35 29.44 -3.17
CA LEU A 4 -43.04 29.87 -3.66
C LEU A 4 -42.28 28.58 -4.01
N HIS A 5 -42.17 28.29 -5.31
CA HIS A 5 -41.16 27.39 -5.83
C HIS A 5 -39.82 28.06 -5.53
N TRP A 6 -39.26 27.73 -4.37
CA TRP A 6 -37.84 27.92 -4.12
C TRP A 6 -37.13 27.01 -5.13
N HIS A 7 -36.87 27.54 -6.31
CA HIS A 7 -35.86 26.97 -7.18
C HIS A 7 -34.56 27.07 -6.41
N TRP A 8 -34.14 25.93 -5.84
CA TRP A 8 -32.78 25.79 -5.37
C TRP A 8 -31.88 26.29 -6.50
N PRO A 9 -30.94 27.22 -6.24
CA PRO A 9 -30.07 27.71 -7.29
C PRO A 9 -29.44 26.49 -7.97
N ILE A 10 -29.54 26.44 -9.30
CA ILE A 10 -28.90 25.40 -10.11
C ILE A 10 -27.40 25.62 -9.95
N LEU A 11 -26.85 25.06 -8.89
CA LEU A 11 -25.42 25.07 -8.62
C LEU A 11 -24.74 24.27 -9.75
N PRO A 12 -23.68 24.82 -10.38
CA PRO A 12 -22.87 24.07 -11.33
C PRO A 12 -22.37 22.77 -10.70
N LEU A 13 -22.26 21.72 -11.51
CA LEU A 13 -21.84 20.39 -11.04
C LEU A 13 -20.43 20.41 -10.45
N GLU A 14 -19.58 21.30 -10.93
CA GLU A 14 -18.22 21.52 -10.47
C GLU A 14 -18.23 22.04 -9.02
N VAL A 15 -19.11 23.00 -8.73
CA VAL A 15 -19.27 23.57 -7.38
C VAL A 15 -19.84 22.52 -6.43
N LEU A 16 -20.84 21.75 -6.87
CA LEU A 16 -21.36 20.62 -6.09
C LEU A 16 -20.28 19.57 -5.83
N GLY A 17 -19.44 19.28 -6.82
CA GLY A 17 -18.29 18.39 -6.69
C GLY A 17 -17.34 18.86 -5.59
N GLU A 18 -16.98 20.13 -5.60
CA GLU A 18 -16.06 20.73 -4.62
C GLU A 18 -16.63 20.70 -3.21
N ILE A 19 -17.91 21.06 -3.04
CA ILE A 19 -18.61 20.97 -1.74
C ILE A 19 -18.58 19.52 -1.23
N MET A 20 -18.89 18.54 -2.09
CA MET A 20 -18.89 17.13 -1.67
C MET A 20 -17.48 16.61 -1.36
N VAL A 21 -16.43 17.13 -2.00
CA VAL A 21 -15.03 16.83 -1.64
C VAL A 21 -14.74 17.33 -0.22
N HIS A 22 -15.16 18.55 0.12
CA HIS A 22 -14.98 19.08 1.48
C HIS A 22 -15.78 18.29 2.52
N VAL A 23 -17.03 17.91 2.20
CA VAL A 23 -17.85 17.02 3.05
C VAL A 23 -17.15 15.68 3.29
N ARG A 24 -16.40 15.17 2.31
CA ARG A 24 -15.65 13.91 2.43
C ARG A 24 -14.53 13.97 3.47
N GLU A 25 -13.91 15.13 3.65
CA GLU A 25 -12.76 15.31 4.55
C GLU A 25 -13.18 15.35 6.02
N ASP A 26 -14.47 15.49 6.32
CA ASP A 26 -15.02 15.50 7.67
C ASP A 26 -15.23 14.07 8.25
N HIS A 27 -15.23 13.93 9.58
CA HIS A 27 -15.29 12.65 10.29
C HIS A 27 -16.66 11.95 10.17
N GLN A 28 -17.73 12.68 9.80
CA GLN A 28 -19.08 12.15 9.50
C GLN A 28 -19.39 12.09 7.99
N SER A 29 -18.35 12.14 7.16
CA SER A 29 -18.44 12.25 5.71
C SER A 29 -19.26 11.16 5.03
N THR A 30 -19.15 9.90 5.47
CA THR A 30 -19.68 8.76 4.73
C THR A 30 -21.21 8.74 4.73
N ASP A 31 -21.84 8.98 5.88
CA ASP A 31 -23.30 8.97 5.99
C ASP A 31 -23.93 10.20 5.34
N THR A 32 -23.25 11.35 5.44
CA THR A 32 -23.65 12.56 4.73
C THR A 32 -23.61 12.36 3.21
N LEU A 33 -22.52 11.79 2.67
CA LEU A 33 -22.41 11.48 1.25
C LEU A 33 -23.46 10.44 0.80
N ARG A 34 -23.78 9.45 1.65
CA ARG A 34 -24.87 8.48 1.37
C ARG A 34 -26.22 9.18 1.29
N ALA A 35 -26.53 10.07 2.23
CA ALA A 35 -27.77 10.86 2.22
C ALA A 35 -27.85 11.76 0.97
N CYS A 36 -26.76 12.47 0.64
CA CYS A 36 -26.66 13.30 -0.55
C CYS A 36 -26.84 12.48 -1.85
N ALA A 37 -26.36 11.24 -1.89
CA ALA A 37 -26.52 10.37 -3.06
C ALA A 37 -27.99 9.99 -3.35
N LEU A 38 -28.89 10.16 -2.38
CA LEU A 38 -30.32 9.88 -2.53
C LEU A 38 -31.12 11.07 -3.06
N VAL A 39 -30.57 12.29 -3.00
CA VAL A 39 -31.29 13.54 -3.36
C VAL A 39 -31.67 13.58 -4.83
N ASN A 40 -30.71 13.38 -5.75
CA ASN A 40 -30.95 13.37 -7.18
C ASN A 40 -29.87 12.60 -7.94
N ARG A 41 -30.08 12.38 -9.25
CA ARG A 41 -29.17 11.60 -10.11
C ARG A 41 -27.77 12.20 -10.21
N SER A 42 -27.65 13.52 -10.28
CA SER A 42 -26.36 14.21 -10.40
C SER A 42 -25.53 14.09 -9.11
N MET A 43 -26.16 14.34 -7.96
CA MET A 43 -25.52 14.15 -6.66
C MET A 43 -25.16 12.68 -6.41
N ARG A 44 -26.02 11.74 -6.84
CA ARG A 44 -25.72 10.32 -6.76
C ARG A 44 -24.39 9.97 -7.42
N GLU A 45 -24.16 10.46 -8.63
CA GLU A 45 -22.92 10.14 -9.35
C GLU A 45 -21.68 10.74 -8.67
N ILE A 46 -21.75 12.00 -8.25
CA ILE A 46 -20.65 12.68 -7.54
C ILE A 46 -20.36 11.97 -6.21
N CYS A 47 -21.39 11.70 -5.41
CA CYS A 47 -21.25 11.07 -4.10
C CYS A 47 -20.73 9.62 -4.24
N GLN A 48 -21.26 8.83 -5.19
CA GLN A 48 -20.75 7.48 -5.44
C GLN A 48 -19.30 7.50 -5.89
N ARG A 49 -18.91 8.43 -6.76
CA ARG A 49 -17.51 8.57 -7.19
C ARG A 49 -16.59 8.85 -6.00
N LEU A 50 -17.02 9.67 -5.03
CA LEU A 50 -16.25 9.99 -3.84
C LEU A 50 -16.23 8.85 -2.81
N LEU A 51 -17.38 8.19 -2.59
CA LEU A 51 -17.53 7.06 -1.68
C LEU A 51 -16.70 5.84 -2.12
N PHE A 52 -16.65 5.56 -3.42
CA PHE A 52 -15.93 4.41 -3.97
C PHE A 52 -14.53 4.76 -4.51
N ARG A 53 -14.06 6.00 -4.31
CA ARG A 53 -12.73 6.41 -4.76
C ARG A 53 -11.62 5.61 -4.09
N ASP A 54 -11.76 5.43 -2.78
CA ASP A 54 -10.80 4.71 -1.95
C ASP A 54 -11.54 3.55 -1.28
N ILE A 55 -11.21 2.32 -1.66
CA ILE A 55 -11.84 1.11 -1.14
C ILE A 55 -10.85 0.38 -0.26
N THR A 56 -11.35 -0.18 0.85
CA THR A 56 -10.58 -1.08 1.71
C THR A 56 -11.17 -2.48 1.62
N VAL A 57 -10.31 -3.46 1.41
CA VAL A 57 -10.65 -4.88 1.36
C VAL A 57 -9.94 -5.59 2.50
N LEU A 58 -10.67 -6.44 3.22
CA LEU A 58 -10.14 -7.22 4.33
C LEU A 58 -9.91 -8.67 3.92
N TYR A 59 -8.74 -9.21 4.26
CA TYR A 59 -8.39 -10.63 4.15
C TYR A 59 -8.02 -11.18 5.52
N HIS A 60 -8.19 -12.49 5.74
CA HIS A 60 -7.68 -13.13 6.95
C HIS A 60 -6.28 -13.69 6.72
N LEU A 61 -5.46 -13.55 7.76
CA LEU A 61 -4.19 -14.23 7.88
C LEU A 61 -4.39 -15.48 8.71
N GLN A 62 -3.67 -16.52 8.31
CA GLN A 62 -3.51 -17.70 9.13
C GLN A 62 -2.04 -18.03 9.23
N THR A 63 -1.58 -18.24 10.46
CA THR A 63 -0.26 -18.76 10.80
C THR A 63 -0.36 -20.28 10.96
N ALA A 64 0.60 -21.03 10.42
CA ALA A 64 0.62 -22.49 10.53
C ALA A 64 1.02 -23.00 11.94
N SER A 65 1.50 -22.13 12.82
CA SER A 65 1.90 -22.46 14.19
C SER A 65 0.70 -22.33 15.13
N GLU A 66 0.17 -23.46 15.60
CA GLU A 66 -0.50 -23.51 16.90
C GLU A 66 0.52 -23.14 17.99
N PRO A 67 0.15 -22.39 19.04
CA PRO A 67 1.07 -21.98 20.09
C PRO A 67 1.57 -23.13 20.98
N ASP A 68 1.07 -24.35 20.80
CA ASP A 68 1.53 -25.53 21.53
C ASP A 68 2.33 -26.44 20.58
N MET A 69 3.66 -26.39 20.69
CA MET A 69 4.64 -27.49 20.48
C MET A 69 5.95 -26.97 19.87
N ALA A 70 6.89 -26.60 20.75
CA ALA A 70 8.31 -26.98 20.78
C ALA A 70 9.19 -27.05 19.50
N PHE A 71 8.79 -26.54 18.34
CA PHE A 71 9.66 -26.49 17.16
C PHE A 71 9.68 -25.11 16.51
N THR A 72 10.90 -24.59 16.36
CA THR A 72 11.32 -23.38 15.65
C THR A 72 11.08 -23.48 14.14
N THR A 73 9.87 -23.78 13.70
CA THR A 73 9.48 -23.68 12.29
C THR A 73 9.11 -22.24 11.95
N PRO A 74 9.57 -21.68 10.80
CA PRO A 74 9.15 -20.37 10.35
C PRO A 74 7.63 -20.28 10.37
N THR A 75 7.09 -19.19 10.90
CA THR A 75 5.65 -18.99 10.94
C THR A 75 5.19 -18.75 9.50
N THR A 76 4.66 -19.78 8.84
CA THR A 76 4.17 -19.62 7.47
C THR A 76 2.82 -18.92 7.45
N ILE A 77 2.71 -17.82 6.70
CA ILE A 77 1.47 -17.06 6.56
C ILE A 77 0.71 -17.45 5.29
N SER A 78 -0.56 -17.79 5.50
CA SER A 78 -1.54 -17.98 4.43
C SER A 78 -2.59 -16.86 4.43
N ILE A 79 -2.97 -16.37 3.25
CA ILE A 79 -3.94 -15.26 3.09
C ILE A 79 -5.17 -15.79 2.34
N PHE A 80 -6.37 -15.56 2.90
CA PHE A 80 -7.63 -16.02 2.31
C PHE A 80 -8.73 -14.97 2.38
N ASP A 81 -9.73 -15.11 1.50
CA ASP A 81 -11.01 -14.43 1.66
C ASP A 81 -11.82 -15.06 2.80
N PHE A 82 -12.66 -14.24 3.43
CA PHE A 82 -13.62 -14.67 4.42
C PHE A 82 -15.04 -14.25 4.02
N ASP A 83 -16.03 -14.91 4.60
CA ASP A 83 -17.43 -14.71 4.24
C ASP A 83 -18.13 -13.66 5.13
N GLU A 84 -17.62 -13.35 6.32
CA GLU A 84 -18.28 -12.43 7.26
C GLU A 84 -17.78 -10.97 7.18
N TYR A 85 -18.61 -10.07 7.68
CA TYR A 85 -18.41 -8.62 7.65
C TYR A 85 -17.92 -8.14 9.02
N GLU A 86 -16.64 -7.78 9.11
CA GLU A 86 -16.07 -7.13 10.29
C GLU A 86 -15.79 -5.66 10.03
N GLY A 87 -16.16 -4.81 10.99
CA GLY A 87 -15.61 -3.45 11.12
C GLY A 87 -15.79 -2.52 9.91
N GLY A 88 -16.86 -2.67 9.13
CA GLY A 88 -17.11 -1.75 8.01
C GLY A 88 -16.44 -2.12 6.68
N CYS A 89 -15.58 -3.14 6.65
CA CYS A 89 -14.79 -3.52 5.48
C CYS A 89 -15.50 -4.54 4.58
N THR A 90 -15.31 -4.46 3.26
CA THR A 90 -15.78 -5.53 2.34
C THR A 90 -14.70 -6.61 2.22
N THR A 91 -15.11 -7.87 2.08
CA THR A 91 -14.17 -8.95 1.69
C THR A 91 -13.96 -8.91 0.18
N GLY A 92 -12.85 -9.49 -0.28
CA GLY A 92 -12.47 -9.41 -1.68
C GLY A 92 -13.45 -10.17 -2.58
N ALA A 93 -13.87 -11.35 -2.14
CA ALA A 93 -14.90 -12.13 -2.84
C ALA A 93 -16.22 -11.36 -2.96
N ARG A 94 -16.66 -10.68 -1.89
CA ARG A 94 -17.88 -9.87 -1.94
C ARG A 94 -17.73 -8.66 -2.86
N LEU A 95 -16.57 -8.01 -2.86
CA LEU A 95 -16.29 -6.91 -3.81
C LEU A 95 -16.41 -7.43 -5.25
N HIS A 96 -15.72 -8.53 -5.54
CA HIS A 96 -15.72 -9.16 -6.86
C HIS A 96 -17.13 -9.58 -7.31
N ASP A 97 -17.83 -10.37 -6.52
CA ASP A 97 -19.10 -10.99 -6.90
C ASP A 97 -20.26 -9.99 -6.95
N ASN A 98 -20.33 -9.05 -6.00
CA ASN A 98 -21.48 -8.16 -5.88
C ASN A 98 -21.32 -6.85 -6.66
N PHE A 99 -20.09 -6.35 -6.80
CA PHE A 99 -19.86 -5.00 -7.35
C PHE A 99 -19.05 -5.02 -8.65
N LEU A 100 -18.17 -6.01 -8.85
CA LEU A 100 -17.25 -6.04 -9.99
C LEU A 100 -17.58 -7.08 -11.06
N THR A 101 -18.60 -7.91 -10.91
CA THR A 101 -19.00 -8.86 -11.96
C THR A 101 -20.47 -8.73 -12.35
N ARG A 102 -21.34 -8.29 -11.44
CA ARG A 102 -22.77 -8.09 -11.71
C ARG A 102 -22.98 -6.97 -12.74
N ASP A 103 -23.69 -7.28 -13.83
CA ASP A 103 -23.93 -6.41 -15.00
C ASP A 103 -24.58 -5.04 -14.68
N GLY A 104 -25.14 -4.86 -13.47
CA GLY A 104 -25.80 -3.63 -13.04
C GLY A 104 -24.93 -2.59 -12.31
N LEU A 105 -23.71 -2.92 -11.89
CA LEU A 105 -22.82 -2.01 -11.12
C LEU A 105 -21.46 -1.64 -11.77
N PRO A 106 -21.27 -1.67 -13.11
CA PRO A 106 -19.96 -1.41 -13.75
C PRO A 106 -19.37 -0.02 -13.48
N ARG A 107 -20.16 0.93 -12.95
CA ARG A 107 -19.70 2.28 -12.60
C ARG A 107 -18.68 2.30 -11.46
N ILE A 108 -18.81 1.41 -10.47
CA ILE A 108 -17.94 1.43 -9.27
C ILE A 108 -16.48 1.17 -9.65
N ARG A 109 -16.26 0.21 -10.56
CA ARG A 109 -14.95 -0.14 -11.14
C ARG A 109 -14.17 1.11 -11.60
N SER A 110 -14.88 2.00 -12.30
CA SER A 110 -14.33 3.23 -12.89
C SER A 110 -14.09 4.38 -11.90
N PHE A 111 -14.52 4.23 -10.65
CA PHE A 111 -14.34 5.24 -9.61
C PHE A 111 -13.15 4.93 -8.70
N VAL A 112 -12.80 3.65 -8.54
CA VAL A 112 -11.72 3.22 -7.63
C VAL A 112 -10.37 3.75 -8.12
N GLN A 113 -9.73 4.57 -7.31
CA GLN A 113 -8.38 5.10 -7.52
C GLN A 113 -7.38 4.55 -6.51
N LYS A 114 -7.82 4.24 -5.29
CA LYS A 114 -7.00 3.63 -4.25
C LYS A 114 -7.66 2.35 -3.74
N LEU A 115 -6.88 1.28 -3.66
CA LEU A 115 -7.26 0.02 -3.02
C LEU A 115 -6.35 -0.21 -1.82
N SER A 116 -6.93 -0.24 -0.63
CA SER A 116 -6.24 -0.59 0.61
C SER A 116 -6.56 -2.05 0.94
N VAL A 117 -5.53 -2.84 1.18
CA VAL A 117 -5.60 -4.27 1.50
C VAL A 117 -5.25 -4.42 2.96
N ARG A 118 -6.24 -4.72 3.80
CA ARG A 118 -6.09 -4.97 5.24
C ARG A 118 -6.09 -6.46 5.53
N PHE A 119 -5.50 -6.80 6.66
CA PHE A 119 -5.33 -8.16 7.08
C PHE A 119 -5.76 -8.31 8.55
N SER A 120 -6.70 -9.22 8.82
CA SER A 120 -7.15 -9.57 10.18
C SER A 120 -6.47 -10.87 10.65
N THR A 121 -6.07 -10.90 11.91
CA THR A 121 -5.48 -12.08 12.59
C THR A 121 -6.51 -12.96 13.28
N GLU A 122 -7.80 -12.57 13.31
CA GLU A 122 -8.88 -13.30 13.99
C GLU A 122 -9.34 -14.58 13.25
N GLY A 123 -8.45 -15.19 12.45
CA GLY A 123 -8.75 -16.37 11.67
C GLY A 123 -9.00 -17.61 12.54
N SER A 124 -10.25 -18.07 12.57
CA SER A 124 -10.63 -19.37 13.14
C SER A 124 -10.04 -20.57 12.38
N ALA A 125 -10.12 -21.75 13.00
CA ALA A 125 -9.63 -23.03 12.49
C ALA A 125 -10.03 -23.33 11.04
N ILE A 126 -9.25 -24.18 10.37
CA ILE A 126 -9.35 -24.48 8.93
C ILE A 126 -10.76 -24.87 8.49
N SER A 127 -11.54 -23.91 7.99
CA SER A 127 -12.81 -24.19 7.32
C SER A 127 -12.57 -24.82 5.95
N HIS A 128 -13.26 -25.92 5.65
CA HIS A 128 -13.26 -26.57 4.34
C HIS A 128 -13.91 -25.73 3.21
N ARG A 129 -14.47 -24.55 3.53
CA ARG A 129 -15.14 -23.64 2.59
C ARG A 129 -14.31 -22.39 2.24
N ARG A 130 -12.99 -22.45 2.31
CA ARG A 130 -12.13 -21.30 1.98
C ARG A 130 -12.32 -20.85 0.54
N ARG A 131 -12.72 -19.60 0.36
CA ARG A 131 -12.61 -18.92 -0.93
C ARG A 131 -11.14 -18.56 -1.18
N THR A 132 -10.69 -18.79 -2.40
CA THR A 132 -9.35 -18.40 -2.86
C THR A 132 -9.15 -16.89 -2.76
N PHE A 133 -7.91 -16.47 -2.50
CA PHE A 133 -7.51 -15.07 -2.47
C PHE A 133 -7.92 -14.36 -3.76
N SER A 134 -8.95 -13.51 -3.67
CA SER A 134 -9.63 -12.88 -4.83
C SER A 134 -8.95 -11.61 -5.35
N LEU A 135 -7.87 -11.14 -4.72
CA LEU A 135 -7.19 -9.92 -5.16
C LEU A 135 -6.81 -9.92 -6.65
N PRO A 136 -6.27 -11.01 -7.25
CA PRO A 136 -6.00 -11.06 -8.68
C PRO A 136 -7.27 -10.88 -9.53
N ALA A 137 -8.42 -11.38 -9.07
CA ALA A 137 -9.68 -11.27 -9.79
C ALA A 137 -10.24 -9.83 -9.69
N ILE A 138 -10.12 -9.19 -8.52
CA ILE A 138 -10.52 -7.80 -8.29
C ILE A 138 -9.73 -6.84 -9.19
N LEU A 139 -8.40 -6.96 -9.18
CA LEU A 139 -7.50 -6.00 -9.82
C LEU A 139 -7.74 -5.88 -11.34
N LYS A 140 -8.14 -6.98 -12.00
CA LYS A 140 -8.48 -7.00 -13.43
C LYS A 140 -9.63 -6.05 -13.79
N TYR A 141 -10.51 -5.74 -12.85
CA TYR A 141 -11.69 -4.90 -13.09
C TYR A 141 -11.48 -3.43 -12.74
N LEU A 142 -10.43 -3.07 -12.00
CA LEU A 142 -10.22 -1.72 -11.49
C LEU A 142 -9.40 -0.87 -12.48
N ASP A 143 -10.01 -0.50 -13.61
CA ASP A 143 -9.37 0.21 -14.72
C ASP A 143 -8.73 1.56 -14.34
N ARG A 144 -9.25 2.25 -13.32
CA ARG A 144 -8.74 3.56 -12.85
C ARG A 144 -7.86 3.50 -11.61
N LEU A 145 -7.50 2.31 -11.15
CA LEU A 145 -6.69 2.14 -9.95
C LEU A 145 -5.30 2.75 -10.13
N LYS A 146 -4.95 3.72 -9.30
CA LYS A 146 -3.65 4.40 -9.30
C LYS A 146 -2.75 3.93 -8.17
N THR A 147 -3.34 3.58 -7.04
CA THR A 147 -2.63 3.20 -5.82
C THR A 147 -3.16 1.89 -5.27
N ILE A 148 -2.26 0.96 -5.00
CA ILE A 148 -2.53 -0.18 -4.11
C ILE A 148 -1.68 -0.04 -2.85
N GLN A 149 -2.32 -0.18 -1.70
CA GLN A 149 -1.67 -0.09 -0.41
C GLN A 149 -1.96 -1.36 0.38
N PHE A 150 -0.93 -2.07 0.80
CA PHE A 150 -1.04 -3.09 1.83
C PHE A 150 -0.95 -2.38 3.18
N CYS A 151 -1.94 -2.59 4.03
CA CYS A 151 -2.03 -2.04 5.38
C CYS A 151 -1.45 -3.04 6.39
N ARG A 152 -0.90 -2.51 7.49
CA ARG A 152 -0.17 -3.29 8.51
C ARG A 152 -1.02 -4.47 8.98
N LEU A 153 -0.35 -5.60 9.24
CA LEU A 153 -0.98 -6.77 9.84
C LEU A 153 -1.15 -6.44 11.34
N ASP A 154 -2.38 -6.21 11.77
CA ASP A 154 -2.64 -5.98 13.19
C ASP A 154 -2.56 -7.31 13.95
N GLY A 155 -1.77 -7.37 15.03
CA GLY A 155 -1.68 -8.53 15.91
C GLY A 155 -0.58 -9.55 15.61
N ILE A 156 0.16 -9.42 14.51
CA ILE A 156 1.44 -10.15 14.33
C ILE A 156 2.54 -9.23 14.82
N GLY A 157 3.14 -9.55 15.98
CA GLY A 157 4.15 -8.73 16.63
C GLY A 157 5.23 -8.27 15.64
N SER A 158 5.50 -6.96 15.62
CA SER A 158 6.51 -6.30 14.78
C SER A 158 7.91 -6.88 14.92
N ASP A 159 8.15 -7.65 15.97
CA ASP A 159 9.48 -7.99 16.46
C ASP A 159 9.98 -9.35 15.92
N HIS A 160 9.14 -10.12 15.22
CA HIS A 160 9.46 -11.46 14.71
C HIS A 160 9.35 -11.63 13.18
N TYR A 161 9.22 -10.53 12.45
CA TYR A 161 8.97 -10.59 11.01
C TYR A 161 10.13 -11.12 10.15
N ASN A 162 11.35 -11.18 10.69
CA ASN A 162 12.47 -11.81 9.97
C ASN A 162 12.26 -13.33 9.78
N ASP A 163 11.38 -13.95 10.57
CA ASP A 163 11.12 -15.40 10.57
C ASP A 163 9.76 -15.78 9.95
N ILE A 164 9.08 -14.80 9.34
CA ILE A 164 7.78 -15.00 8.71
C ILE A 164 7.98 -15.28 7.23
N GLU A 165 7.82 -16.54 6.85
CA GLU A 165 7.80 -16.95 5.46
C GLU A 165 6.37 -16.94 4.92
N PHE A 166 6.18 -16.46 3.69
CA PHE A 166 4.88 -16.64 3.03
C PHE A 166 4.74 -18.08 2.57
N HIS A 167 3.59 -18.69 2.85
CA HIS A 167 3.26 -19.99 2.30
C HIS A 167 3.35 -19.93 0.75
N PRO A 168 3.87 -20.96 0.05
CA PRO A 168 4.04 -20.93 -1.41
C PRO A 168 2.77 -20.56 -2.18
N THR A 169 1.60 -21.00 -1.70
CA THR A 169 0.29 -20.60 -2.26
C THR A 169 0.05 -19.09 -2.14
N THR A 170 0.42 -18.48 -1.01
CA THR A 170 0.35 -17.02 -0.80
C THR A 170 1.28 -16.29 -1.77
N VAL A 171 2.52 -16.79 -1.92
CA VAL A 171 3.48 -16.21 -2.88
C VAL A 171 2.92 -16.27 -4.30
N LYS A 172 2.35 -17.42 -4.70
CA LYS A 172 1.69 -17.57 -6.01
C LYS A 172 0.53 -16.59 -6.17
N HIS A 173 -0.32 -16.46 -5.17
CA HIS A 173 -1.46 -15.53 -5.17
C HIS A 173 -1.05 -14.06 -5.23
N LEU A 174 0.01 -13.67 -4.52
CA LEU A 174 0.59 -12.33 -4.62
C LEU A 174 1.22 -12.13 -6.01
N GLN A 175 1.88 -13.15 -6.57
CA GLN A 175 2.41 -13.10 -7.93
C GLN A 175 1.28 -12.88 -8.95
N ASP A 176 0.21 -13.65 -8.87
CA ASP A 176 -0.97 -13.52 -9.74
C ASP A 176 -1.60 -12.12 -9.58
N SER A 177 -1.62 -11.58 -8.36
CA SER A 177 -2.11 -10.22 -8.07
C SER A 177 -1.22 -9.16 -8.70
N MET A 178 0.10 -9.29 -8.57
CA MET A 178 1.05 -8.37 -9.19
C MET A 178 0.92 -8.41 -10.69
N GLN A 179 0.72 -9.58 -11.31
CA GLN A 179 0.48 -9.72 -12.75
C GLN A 179 -0.87 -9.14 -13.20
N ALA A 180 -1.88 -9.16 -12.33
CA ALA A 180 -3.22 -8.60 -12.58
C ALA A 180 -3.31 -7.09 -12.36
N LEU A 181 -2.23 -6.41 -11.95
CA LEU A 181 -2.24 -4.96 -11.74
C LEU A 181 -2.63 -4.22 -13.03
N PRO A 182 -3.58 -3.27 -12.95
CA PRO A 182 -3.99 -2.51 -14.11
C PRO A 182 -2.86 -1.56 -14.57
N PRO A 183 -2.79 -1.21 -15.86
CA PRO A 183 -1.75 -0.35 -16.41
C PRO A 183 -1.85 1.11 -15.94
N THR A 184 -2.86 1.45 -15.13
CA THR A 184 -3.03 2.78 -14.53
C THR A 184 -2.34 2.92 -13.17
N ILE A 185 -1.81 1.83 -12.61
CA ILE A 185 -1.06 1.84 -11.36
C ILE A 185 0.18 2.73 -11.49
N THR A 186 0.28 3.66 -10.54
CA THR A 186 1.41 4.57 -10.40
C THR A 186 2.07 4.47 -9.03
N HIS A 187 1.39 3.88 -8.04
CA HIS A 187 1.90 3.71 -6.69
C HIS A 187 1.57 2.33 -6.14
N ILE A 188 2.58 1.65 -5.61
CA ILE A 188 2.44 0.43 -4.82
C ILE A 188 3.07 0.69 -3.45
N ASP A 189 2.30 0.49 -2.39
CA ASP A 189 2.76 0.62 -1.01
C ASP A 189 2.70 -0.74 -0.32
N THR A 190 3.87 -1.33 -0.09
CA THR A 190 4.09 -2.64 0.54
C THR A 190 4.65 -2.51 1.94
N ARG A 191 4.60 -1.32 2.57
CA ARG A 191 5.18 -1.07 3.91
C ARG A 191 4.54 -1.90 5.02
N ALA A 192 3.37 -2.48 4.78
CA ALA A 192 2.77 -3.46 5.67
C ALA A 192 3.53 -4.77 5.79
N PHE A 193 4.29 -5.13 4.75
CA PHE A 193 5.18 -6.28 4.78
C PHE A 193 6.53 -5.84 5.32
N ALA A 194 7.05 -6.57 6.29
CA ALA A 194 8.41 -6.34 6.75
C ALA A 194 9.41 -6.59 5.62
N ILE A 195 9.26 -7.69 4.88
CA ILE A 195 10.03 -8.03 3.69
C ILE A 195 9.07 -8.25 2.53
N PHE A 196 9.17 -7.42 1.50
CA PHE A 196 8.41 -7.62 0.27
C PHE A 196 9.31 -8.22 -0.83
N PRO A 197 8.92 -9.36 -1.45
CA PRO A 197 9.69 -9.97 -2.52
C PRO A 197 9.62 -9.13 -3.81
N ILE A 198 10.66 -8.33 -4.06
CA ILE A 198 10.74 -7.42 -5.22
C ILE A 198 10.66 -8.16 -6.55
N SER A 199 11.05 -9.44 -6.57
CA SER A 199 10.94 -10.35 -7.71
C SER A 199 9.50 -10.48 -8.24
N LEU A 200 8.48 -10.29 -7.38
CA LEU A 200 7.08 -10.29 -7.80
C LEU A 200 6.73 -9.09 -8.70
N LEU A 201 7.39 -7.95 -8.52
CA LEU A 201 7.20 -6.75 -9.34
C LEU A 201 8.05 -6.79 -10.61
N LEU A 202 9.29 -7.26 -10.50
CA LEU A 202 10.24 -7.33 -11.62
C LEU A 202 9.75 -8.23 -12.77
N ARG A 203 8.86 -9.19 -12.49
CA ARG A 203 8.25 -10.06 -13.49
C ARG A 203 7.11 -9.40 -14.27
N ASN A 204 6.54 -8.29 -13.79
CA ASN A 204 5.43 -7.63 -14.49
C ASN A 204 5.93 -6.47 -15.38
N VAL A 205 6.09 -6.76 -16.67
CA VAL A 205 6.56 -5.80 -17.68
C VAL A 205 5.52 -4.70 -17.97
N SER A 206 4.22 -4.99 -17.81
CA SER A 206 3.15 -4.07 -18.20
C SER A 206 2.90 -2.96 -17.17
N SER A 207 2.95 -3.29 -15.88
CA SER A 207 2.74 -2.32 -14.79
C SER A 207 4.02 -1.53 -14.46
N SER A 208 5.20 -2.12 -14.65
CA SER A 208 6.49 -1.47 -14.42
C SER A 208 6.76 -0.25 -15.31
N ALA A 209 6.06 -0.11 -16.43
CA ALA A 209 6.21 1.04 -17.33
C ALA A 209 5.62 2.35 -16.78
N ARG A 210 4.67 2.27 -15.83
CA ARG A 210 3.95 3.45 -15.30
C ARG A 210 4.04 3.60 -13.79
N LEU A 211 4.63 2.62 -13.10
CA LEU A 211 4.94 2.73 -11.69
C LEU A 211 5.86 3.94 -11.47
N ARG A 212 5.40 4.93 -10.69
CA ARG A 212 6.17 6.14 -10.36
C ARG A 212 6.65 6.13 -8.92
N LYS A 213 5.85 5.55 -8.03
CA LYS A 213 6.12 5.50 -6.61
C LYS A 213 6.11 4.05 -6.11
N LEU A 214 7.13 3.69 -5.34
CA LEU A 214 7.17 2.43 -4.62
C LEU A 214 7.51 2.71 -3.16
N SER A 215 6.70 2.20 -2.25
CA SER A 215 6.94 2.32 -0.81
C SER A 215 7.10 0.92 -0.22
N SER A 216 8.21 0.63 0.46
CA SER A 216 8.41 -0.64 1.17
C SER A 216 9.25 -0.44 2.43
N MET A 217 9.14 -1.32 3.42
CA MET A 217 10.04 -1.31 4.57
C MET A 217 11.38 -1.99 4.23
N ARG A 218 11.32 -3.15 3.59
CA ARG A 218 12.49 -3.89 3.07
C ARG A 218 12.12 -4.63 1.79
N PHE A 219 13.12 -4.88 0.96
CA PHE A 219 13.00 -5.77 -0.19
C PHE A 219 13.82 -7.03 0.04
N ASP A 220 13.29 -8.16 -0.42
CA ASP A 220 14.11 -9.37 -0.56
C ASP A 220 15.19 -9.13 -1.64
N THR A 221 16.44 -9.44 -1.31
CA THR A 221 17.60 -9.31 -2.22
C THR A 221 17.81 -10.56 -3.07
N ALA A 222 17.10 -11.66 -2.78
CA ALA A 222 17.15 -12.90 -3.53
C ALA A 222 16.43 -12.78 -4.88
N ILE A 223 17.10 -12.17 -5.86
CA ILE A 223 16.68 -12.23 -7.26
C ILE A 223 17.20 -13.54 -7.85
N PRO A 224 16.34 -14.48 -8.29
CA PRO A 224 16.78 -15.76 -8.85
C PRO A 224 17.75 -15.56 -10.02
N ALA A 225 18.90 -16.24 -9.97
CA ALA A 225 19.87 -16.23 -11.05
C ALA A 225 19.27 -16.80 -12.35
N GLY A 226 19.68 -16.26 -13.50
CA GLY A 226 19.29 -16.75 -14.82
C GLY A 226 17.98 -16.19 -15.39
N LEU A 227 17.21 -15.42 -14.62
CA LEU A 227 16.05 -14.70 -15.14
C LEU A 227 16.44 -13.28 -15.56
N VAL A 228 16.08 -12.89 -16.80
CA VAL A 228 16.29 -11.53 -17.30
C VAL A 228 15.15 -10.67 -16.75
N TYR A 229 15.47 -9.83 -15.77
CA TYR A 229 14.55 -8.84 -15.22
C TYR A 229 14.82 -7.47 -15.82
N LYS A 230 13.75 -6.73 -16.10
CA LYS A 230 13.87 -5.30 -16.41
C LYS A 230 13.89 -4.54 -15.08
N PRO A 231 14.90 -3.70 -14.80
CA PRO A 231 14.91 -2.86 -13.61
C PRO A 231 13.67 -1.97 -13.57
N LEU A 232 13.12 -1.75 -12.37
CA LEU A 232 12.01 -0.85 -12.15
C LEU A 232 12.48 0.60 -12.30
N ARG A 233 11.76 1.37 -13.12
CA ARG A 233 11.92 2.83 -13.22
C ARG A 233 10.94 3.47 -12.26
N VAL A 234 11.42 4.13 -11.22
CA VAL A 234 10.57 4.81 -10.24
C VAL A 234 11.09 6.22 -10.01
N GLU A 235 10.18 7.18 -9.94
CA GLU A 235 10.49 8.59 -9.68
C GLU A 235 10.56 8.88 -8.17
N HIS A 236 9.81 8.13 -7.37
CA HIS A 236 9.76 8.23 -5.91
C HIS A 236 9.92 6.86 -5.27
N LEU A 237 10.97 6.70 -4.47
CA LEU A 237 11.20 5.52 -3.66
C LEU A 237 11.06 5.87 -2.18
N GLU A 238 10.23 5.13 -1.46
CA GLU A 238 10.17 5.19 0.01
C GLU A 238 10.64 3.85 0.55
N ILE A 239 11.72 3.86 1.33
CA ILE A 239 12.35 2.65 1.88
C ILE A 239 12.53 2.76 3.39
N GLY A 240 12.52 1.63 4.08
CA GLY A 240 13.05 1.56 5.44
C GLY A 240 14.59 1.65 5.45
N THR A 241 15.19 1.64 6.64
CA THR A 241 16.65 1.68 6.85
C THR A 241 17.36 0.33 6.63
N CYS A 242 16.59 -0.72 6.36
CA CYS A 242 17.02 -2.09 6.09
C CYS A 242 17.77 -2.26 4.76
N PRO A 243 18.37 -3.45 4.51
CA PRO A 243 19.16 -3.70 3.31
C PRO A 243 18.43 -3.27 2.03
N PRO A 244 19.14 -2.56 1.15
CA PRO A 244 18.56 -1.96 -0.02
C PRO A 244 18.19 -3.09 -0.96
N PRO A 245 17.28 -2.83 -1.91
CA PRO A 245 17.07 -3.80 -2.97
C PRO A 245 18.38 -4.06 -3.70
N ALA A 246 18.55 -5.28 -4.24
CA ALA A 246 19.68 -5.56 -5.12
C ALA A 246 19.75 -4.45 -6.18
N ARG A 247 20.88 -3.76 -6.34
CA ARG A 247 21.03 -2.59 -7.24
C ARG A 247 20.49 -2.83 -8.66
N ARG A 248 20.42 -4.10 -9.08
CA ARG A 248 19.87 -4.56 -10.36
C ARG A 248 18.35 -4.47 -10.47
N ALA A 249 17.61 -4.34 -9.36
CA ALA A 249 16.16 -4.25 -9.36
C ALA A 249 15.66 -2.86 -9.75
N PHE A 250 16.48 -1.81 -9.65
CA PHE A 250 16.05 -0.43 -9.84
C PHE A 250 16.93 0.31 -10.85
N GLU A 251 16.28 1.10 -11.71
CA GLU A 251 16.93 2.07 -12.58
C GLU A 251 17.02 3.42 -11.84
N LEU A 252 18.08 3.57 -11.02
CA LEU A 252 18.27 4.70 -10.12
C LEU A 252 18.40 6.06 -10.83
N SER A 253 18.79 6.08 -12.10
CA SER A 253 18.85 7.29 -12.94
C SER A 253 17.48 7.94 -13.19
N SER A 254 16.37 7.27 -12.84
CA SER A 254 15.02 7.84 -12.92
C SER A 254 14.53 8.43 -11.59
N LEU A 255 15.26 8.19 -10.49
CA LEU A 255 14.85 8.54 -9.15
C LEU A 255 14.97 10.04 -8.92
N ARG A 256 13.87 10.69 -8.53
CA ARG A 256 13.78 12.12 -8.22
C ARG A 256 13.55 12.38 -6.74
N ARG A 257 12.89 11.47 -6.04
CA ARG A 257 12.56 11.59 -4.62
C ARG A 257 12.92 10.31 -3.89
N LEU A 258 13.66 10.43 -2.80
CA LEU A 258 13.97 9.34 -1.89
C LEU A 258 13.48 9.71 -0.49
N THR A 259 12.64 8.85 0.10
CA THR A 259 12.23 8.97 1.51
C THR A 259 12.73 7.75 2.26
N ILE A 260 13.49 7.97 3.33
CA ILE A 260 14.04 6.92 4.18
C ILE A 260 13.29 6.95 5.51
N TRP A 261 12.72 5.82 5.91
CA TRP A 261 12.00 5.65 7.16
C TRP A 261 12.88 4.91 8.14
N SER A 262 13.31 5.56 9.22
CA SER A 262 14.05 4.85 10.27
C SER A 262 13.10 4.30 11.30
N LYS A 263 13.04 2.99 11.46
CA LYS A 263 12.29 2.34 12.53
C LYS A 263 13.25 1.69 13.52
N PRO A 264 12.94 1.70 14.82
CA PRO A 264 13.85 1.21 15.85
C PRO A 264 14.16 -0.28 15.75
N GLU A 265 13.26 -1.06 15.14
CA GLU A 265 13.40 -2.51 15.02
C GLU A 265 14.32 -2.95 13.86
N PHE A 266 14.75 -2.02 13.00
CA PHE A 266 15.48 -2.33 11.77
C PHE A 266 16.90 -1.74 11.78
N PRO A 267 17.92 -2.56 11.43
CA PRO A 267 19.29 -2.05 11.32
C PRO A 267 19.38 -0.98 10.23
N ILE A 268 20.35 -0.07 10.37
CA ILE A 268 20.58 0.99 9.39
C ILE A 268 21.80 0.62 8.56
N GLU A 269 21.57 0.29 7.29
CA GLU A 269 22.65 0.05 6.34
C GLU A 269 23.02 1.37 5.62
N VAL A 270 23.95 2.13 6.21
CA VAL A 270 24.37 3.43 5.68
C VAL A 270 24.92 3.30 4.26
N ASP A 271 25.87 2.40 4.03
CA ASP A 271 26.53 2.22 2.71
C ASP A 271 25.55 1.89 1.60
N ALA A 272 24.53 1.11 1.94
CA ALA A 272 23.44 0.72 1.06
C ALA A 272 22.57 1.90 0.63
N ILE A 273 22.15 2.71 1.59
CA ILE A 273 21.37 3.92 1.33
C ILE A 273 22.22 4.90 0.51
N MET A 274 23.48 5.08 0.88
CA MET A 274 24.42 5.95 0.16
C MET A 274 24.64 5.49 -1.29
N ALA A 275 24.63 4.18 -1.55
CA ALA A 275 24.69 3.66 -2.90
C ALA A 275 23.48 4.05 -3.76
N ILE A 276 22.28 4.12 -3.18
CA ILE A 276 21.08 4.59 -3.87
C ILE A 276 21.22 6.09 -4.19
N VAL A 277 21.66 6.88 -3.21
CA VAL A 277 21.85 8.32 -3.36
C VAL A 277 22.89 8.61 -4.44
N GLU A 278 24.06 7.96 -4.40
CA GLU A 278 25.11 8.16 -5.41
C GLU A 278 24.64 7.71 -6.80
N GLY A 279 23.94 6.56 -6.88
CA GLY A 279 23.36 6.06 -8.13
C GLY A 279 22.27 6.95 -8.73
N SER A 280 21.71 7.88 -7.96
CA SER A 280 20.66 8.82 -8.38
C SER A 280 21.10 10.28 -8.32
N ARG A 281 22.38 10.57 -8.07
CA ARG A 281 22.91 11.91 -7.78
C ARG A 281 22.55 12.98 -8.81
N LEU A 282 22.48 12.62 -10.10
CA LEU A 282 22.17 13.54 -11.19
C LEU A 282 20.68 13.90 -11.30
N THR A 283 19.80 13.08 -10.72
CA THR A 283 18.34 13.22 -10.88
C THR A 283 17.60 13.42 -9.58
N LEU A 284 18.23 13.13 -8.44
CA LEU A 284 17.65 13.26 -7.11
C LEU A 284 17.42 14.74 -6.79
N GLN A 285 16.15 15.12 -6.66
CA GLN A 285 15.70 16.49 -6.37
C GLN A 285 15.35 16.65 -4.89
N SER A 286 14.85 15.58 -4.26
CA SER A 286 14.40 15.60 -2.87
C SER A 286 14.85 14.35 -2.14
N LEU A 287 15.38 14.55 -0.95
CA LEU A 287 15.76 13.52 0.00
C LEU A 287 15.13 13.83 1.35
N GLU A 288 14.37 12.88 1.88
CA GLU A 288 13.72 13.00 3.18
C GLU A 288 14.13 11.85 4.09
N LEU A 289 14.57 12.17 5.31
CA LEU A 289 14.75 11.19 6.38
C LEU A 289 13.63 11.36 7.39
N ALA A 290 12.73 10.39 7.45
CA ALA A 290 11.63 10.32 8.40
C ALA A 290 12.08 9.50 9.62
N ARG A 291 12.48 10.22 10.68
CA ARG A 291 13.07 9.67 11.90
C ARG A 291 12.00 9.38 12.95
N TYR A 292 11.73 8.10 13.22
CA TYR A 292 10.95 7.73 14.41
C TYR A 292 11.77 8.02 15.67
N ARG A 293 11.19 8.81 16.58
CA ARG A 293 11.75 9.03 17.92
C ARG A 293 11.03 8.13 18.91
N CYS A 294 11.57 6.93 19.14
CA CYS A 294 11.10 6.06 20.21
C CYS A 294 11.98 6.24 21.46
N LYS A 295 11.37 6.25 22.65
CA LYS A 295 12.09 6.35 23.94
C LYS A 295 13.05 5.17 24.19
N SER A 296 12.85 4.06 23.50
CA SER A 296 13.63 2.82 23.62
C SER A 296 14.73 2.65 22.56
N MET A 297 15.07 3.69 21.79
CA MET A 297 16.16 3.58 20.81
C MET A 297 17.50 3.26 21.47
N SER A 298 18.21 2.25 20.94
CA SER A 298 19.55 1.91 21.40
C SER A 298 20.56 3.01 21.03
N ALA A 299 21.61 3.19 21.84
CA ALA A 299 22.68 4.15 21.56
C ALA A 299 23.39 3.87 20.22
N GLU A 300 23.49 2.58 19.84
CA GLU A 300 24.03 2.15 18.56
C GLU A 300 23.19 2.66 17.38
N LEU A 301 21.86 2.50 17.44
CA LEU A 301 20.96 2.96 16.40
C LEU A 301 20.97 4.50 16.26
N VAL A 302 21.06 5.21 17.38
CA VAL A 302 21.22 6.68 17.37
C VAL A 302 22.52 7.06 16.65
N THR A 303 23.62 6.40 16.96
CA THR A 303 24.93 6.65 16.32
C THR A 303 24.87 6.37 14.81
N GLN A 304 24.24 5.27 14.39
CA GLN A 304 24.05 4.94 12.98
C GLN A 304 23.16 5.95 12.25
N LEU A 305 22.09 6.46 12.89
CA LEU A 305 21.28 7.53 12.32
C LEU A 305 22.04 8.82 12.15
N ASP A 306 22.83 9.20 13.15
CA ASP A 306 23.60 10.45 13.08
C ASP A 306 24.71 10.34 12.02
N LEU A 307 25.31 9.16 11.84
CA LEU A 307 26.22 8.85 10.73
C LEU A 307 25.52 8.93 9.36
N LEU A 308 24.31 8.37 9.25
CA LEU A 308 23.50 8.46 8.04
C LEU A 308 23.17 9.92 7.71
N VAL A 309 22.69 10.69 8.69
CA VAL A 309 22.37 12.11 8.52
C VAL A 309 23.60 12.88 8.03
N THR A 310 24.76 12.67 8.66
CA THR A 310 26.00 13.33 8.28
C THR A 310 26.37 13.01 6.83
N SER A 311 26.27 11.73 6.45
CA SER A 311 26.54 11.27 5.08
C SER A 311 25.56 11.87 4.07
N LEU A 312 24.27 11.92 4.38
CA LEU A 312 23.23 12.47 3.49
C LEU A 312 23.34 13.99 3.30
N VAL A 313 23.73 14.72 4.35
CA VAL A 313 23.98 16.17 4.26
C VAL A 313 25.15 16.46 3.31
N ALA A 314 26.18 15.61 3.32
CA ALA A 314 27.34 15.75 2.44
C ALA A 314 27.02 15.51 0.95
N CYS A 315 25.87 14.93 0.62
CA CYS A 315 25.47 14.67 -0.78
C CYS A 315 24.96 15.91 -1.53
N GLU A 316 24.76 17.05 -0.86
CA GLU A 316 24.31 18.33 -1.47
C GLU A 316 23.03 18.20 -2.32
N VAL A 317 22.07 17.38 -1.86
CA VAL A 317 20.78 17.21 -2.56
C VAL A 317 19.98 18.51 -2.53
N PRO A 318 19.35 18.96 -3.64
CA PRO A 318 18.69 20.27 -3.72
C PRO A 318 17.63 20.54 -2.65
N THR A 319 16.95 19.50 -2.18
CA THR A 319 16.03 19.58 -1.04
C THR A 319 16.30 18.42 -0.11
N PHE A 320 16.91 18.71 1.03
CA PHE A 320 17.09 17.75 2.13
C PHE A 320 16.19 18.13 3.30
N LYS A 321 15.41 17.17 3.79
CA LYS A 321 14.52 17.36 4.95
C LYS A 321 14.69 16.21 5.94
N ILE A 322 14.69 16.56 7.23
CA ILE A 322 14.57 15.59 8.31
C ILE A 322 13.21 15.82 8.96
N ARG A 323 12.34 14.81 8.92
CA ARG A 323 11.04 14.82 9.58
C ARG A 323 11.13 13.95 10.82
N SER A 324 10.75 14.48 11.98
CA SER A 324 10.58 13.66 13.18
C SER A 324 9.17 13.07 13.18
N LEU A 325 9.05 11.77 13.38
CA LEU A 325 7.79 11.06 13.54
C LEU A 325 7.62 10.66 15.01
N THR A 326 6.41 10.84 15.52
CA THR A 326 5.96 10.33 16.83
C THR A 326 5.10 9.08 16.63
N ASP A 327 4.99 8.25 17.67
CA ASP A 327 4.33 6.93 17.58
C ASP A 327 2.88 6.98 17.05
N ASP A 328 2.21 8.13 17.17
CA ASP A 328 0.83 8.38 16.73
C ASP A 328 0.66 8.61 15.20
N GLU A 329 1.73 8.74 14.40
CA GLU A 329 1.65 9.02 12.95
C GLU A 329 1.70 7.78 12.02
N ASN A 330 1.43 6.57 12.55
CA ASN A 330 1.49 5.30 11.76
C ASN A 330 0.29 5.06 10.84
#